data_AF-E3NGM3-F1
#
_entry.id   AF-E3NGM3-F1
#
_cell.length_a   1.000
_cell.length_b   1.000
_cell.length_c   1.000
_cell.angle_alpha   90.00
_cell.angle_beta   90.00
_cell.angle_gamma   90.00
#
_symmetry.space_group_name_H-M   'P 1'
#
loop_
_entity.id
_entity.type
_entity.pdbx_description
1 polymer ?
#
loop_
_entity_poly.entity_id
_entity_poly.type
_entity_poly.pdbx_seq_one_letter_code
_entity_poly.pdbx_strand_id
1 'polypeptide(L)'
;MCIRMIPPDDVSFGTTSTTQASPITTEQCTTSSCQTSMTTPEEETTETSAAPVTMAPTLCTTCDIAAIAPVMEANTVFENTNTVGASGCTQTNAICRRTDAQVCTVILSATNAAGTSSISGAMNANQVSGLLTCQADGTYSSGSVTGITKLVCTFDECVSPCATCDTESVKPLTNPPDSTFDITDSTPAGQACKTYVVTCRYMIPCPAINLYAEIGTGGEQIIKTEENGAISASAEVDCGNDAKLTFMGM
;
A
#
# COMPACT_ATOMS: atom_id res chain seq x y z
N MET A 1 18.29 -30.53 -20.67
CA MET A 1 18.91 -29.46 -19.86
C MET A 1 17.78 -28.56 -19.41
N CYS A 2 17.61 -28.37 -18.11
CA CYS A 2 16.39 -27.79 -17.52
C CYS A 2 16.51 -26.26 -17.42
N ILE A 3 15.43 -25.53 -17.74
CA ILE A 3 15.38 -24.06 -17.59
C ILE A 3 14.65 -23.74 -16.30
N ARG A 4 15.27 -22.91 -15.47
CA ARG A 4 14.71 -22.39 -14.22
C ARG A 4 14.31 -20.93 -14.43
N MET A 5 13.03 -20.60 -14.29
CA MET A 5 12.62 -19.24 -13.97
C MET A 5 12.81 -19.06 -12.47
N ILE A 6 13.64 -18.09 -12.06
CA ILE A 6 13.92 -17.80 -10.65
C ILE A 6 13.29 -16.44 -10.33
N PRO A 7 12.24 -16.37 -9.49
CA PRO A 7 11.76 -15.10 -8.96
C PRO A 7 12.78 -14.49 -7.97
N PRO A 8 12.79 -13.15 -7.79
CA PRO A 8 13.90 -12.43 -7.16
C PRO A 8 14.05 -12.58 -5.63
N ASP A 9 13.34 -13.46 -4.94
CA ASP A 9 13.34 -13.49 -3.47
C ASP A 9 14.30 -14.50 -2.81
N ASP A 10 15.36 -14.96 -3.49
CA ASP A 10 16.37 -15.82 -2.86
C ASP A 10 17.82 -15.50 -3.27
N VAL A 11 18.22 -14.25 -3.03
CA VAL A 11 19.65 -13.91 -2.94
C VAL A 11 19.95 -13.23 -1.60
N SER A 12 19.79 -13.99 -0.51
CA SER A 12 20.33 -13.59 0.80
C SER A 12 21.83 -13.85 0.84
N PHE A 13 22.63 -12.86 0.45
CA PHE A 13 24.05 -12.83 0.77
C PHE A 13 24.21 -12.56 2.26
N GLY A 14 24.51 -13.61 3.02
CA GLY A 14 24.91 -13.50 4.42
C GLY A 14 26.20 -12.71 4.55
N THR A 15 26.10 -11.42 4.87
CA THR A 15 27.22 -10.63 5.40
C THR A 15 27.18 -10.66 6.92
N THR A 16 28.04 -11.47 7.50
CA THR A 16 28.40 -11.38 8.92
C THR A 16 29.12 -10.07 9.17
N SER A 17 28.46 -9.11 9.81
CA SER A 17 29.10 -7.94 10.39
C SER A 17 29.18 -8.10 11.90
N THR A 18 30.42 -8.24 12.36
CA THR A 18 30.86 -8.16 13.76
C THR A 18 30.63 -6.75 14.32
N THR A 19 29.90 -6.63 15.42
CA THR A 19 30.06 -5.49 16.33
C THR A 19 30.12 -5.98 17.78
N GLN A 20 31.31 -5.83 18.32
CA GLN A 20 31.71 -6.02 19.70
C GLN A 20 31.13 -4.89 20.57
N ALA A 21 30.47 -5.23 21.66
CA ALA A 21 30.21 -4.31 22.77
C ALA A 21 30.49 -5.03 24.09
N SER A 22 31.55 -4.58 24.77
CA SER A 22 31.96 -5.04 26.10
C SER A 22 31.05 -4.46 27.21
N PRO A 23 31.02 -5.10 28.39
CA PRO A 23 30.06 -4.82 29.45
C PRO A 23 30.52 -3.70 30.40
N ILE A 24 29.57 -2.98 30.99
CA ILE A 24 29.83 -2.11 32.16
C ILE A 24 28.90 -2.52 33.30
N THR A 25 29.56 -2.88 34.39
CA THR A 25 29.10 -3.24 35.74
C THR A 25 28.52 -2.01 36.48
N THR A 26 27.68 -2.26 37.50
CA THR A 26 27.84 -1.76 38.89
C THR A 26 26.52 -1.35 39.57
N GLU A 27 26.23 -2.13 40.62
CA GLU A 27 25.63 -1.83 41.93
C GLU A 27 24.17 -1.39 42.12
N GLN A 28 23.43 -2.31 42.75
CA GLN A 28 22.51 -2.08 43.86
C GLN A 28 22.99 -1.00 44.84
N CYS A 29 22.08 -0.11 45.25
CA CYS A 29 21.83 0.09 46.68
C CYS A 29 20.44 0.67 46.95
N THR A 30 19.79 0.03 47.91
CA THR A 30 18.58 0.41 48.65
C THR A 30 18.76 1.72 49.44
N THR A 31 17.69 2.48 49.66
CA THR A 31 17.26 2.92 51.00
C THR A 31 15.91 3.62 51.00
N SER A 32 15.08 3.16 51.92
CA SER A 32 13.86 3.76 52.45
C SER A 32 14.16 4.99 53.32
N SER A 33 13.12 5.81 53.56
CA SER A 33 12.95 6.80 54.64
C SER A 33 13.47 8.23 54.43
N CYS A 34 12.54 9.19 54.33
CA CYS A 34 12.20 10.13 55.43
C CYS A 34 11.16 11.17 54.97
N GLN A 35 10.06 11.29 55.72
CA GLN A 35 9.15 12.45 55.73
C GLN A 35 9.88 13.68 56.29
N THR A 36 9.53 14.89 55.83
CA THR A 36 9.14 15.97 56.76
C THR A 36 8.39 17.09 56.04
N SER A 37 7.32 17.56 56.70
CA SER A 37 6.50 18.72 56.39
C SER A 37 7.26 20.04 56.54
N MET A 38 6.89 21.05 55.73
CA MET A 38 6.98 22.46 56.12
C MET A 38 5.75 23.23 55.64
N THR A 39 5.08 23.86 56.60
CA THR A 39 4.01 24.87 56.50
C THR A 39 4.59 26.27 56.34
N THR A 40 3.72 27.24 55.99
CA THR A 40 3.78 28.73 56.18
C THR A 40 4.01 29.55 54.88
N PRO A 41 3.46 30.77 54.72
CA PRO A 41 2.19 31.37 55.15
C PRO A 41 1.29 31.86 53.98
N GLU A 42 0.08 32.20 54.35
CA GLU A 42 -0.98 32.92 53.64
C GLU A 42 -0.50 34.31 53.19
N GLU A 43 -0.57 34.59 51.88
CA GLU A 43 -0.43 35.94 51.32
C GLU A 43 -1.73 36.32 50.63
N GLU A 44 -2.42 37.26 51.27
CA GLU A 44 -3.66 37.91 50.84
C GLU A 44 -3.42 38.66 49.52
N THR A 45 -4.00 38.19 48.42
CA THR A 45 -4.07 38.96 47.17
C THR A 45 -5.50 38.92 46.65
N THR A 46 -6.16 40.07 46.81
CA THR A 46 -7.38 40.55 46.15
C THR A 46 -7.94 39.67 45.04
N GLU A 47 -9.10 39.05 45.29
CA GLU A 47 -9.95 38.44 44.27
C GLU A 47 -10.43 39.50 43.27
N THR A 48 -9.70 39.64 42.16
CA THR A 48 -10.32 40.16 40.94
C THR A 48 -11.23 39.07 40.41
N SER A 49 -12.54 39.27 40.58
CA SER A 49 -13.59 38.48 39.96
C SER A 49 -13.42 38.51 38.44
N ALA A 50 -12.71 37.52 37.90
CA ALA A 50 -12.78 37.21 36.49
C ALA A 50 -14.18 36.69 36.21
N ALA A 51 -14.95 37.42 35.41
CA ALA A 51 -16.20 36.94 34.85
C ALA A 51 -15.98 35.52 34.27
N PRO A 52 -16.92 34.58 34.45
CA PRO A 52 -16.77 33.26 33.88
C PRO A 52 -16.63 33.41 32.37
N VAL A 53 -15.43 33.11 31.85
CA VAL A 53 -15.24 32.87 30.42
C VAL A 53 -16.16 31.70 30.12
N THR A 54 -17.31 32.01 29.52
CA THR A 54 -18.20 30.99 28.98
C THR A 54 -17.42 30.37 27.84
N MET A 55 -16.71 29.28 28.13
CA MET A 55 -16.08 28.48 27.09
C MET A 55 -17.22 28.05 26.17
N ALA A 56 -17.26 28.63 24.97
CA ALA A 56 -18.15 28.16 23.93
C ALA A 56 -17.98 26.63 23.85
N PRO A 57 -19.07 25.85 23.79
CA PRO A 57 -18.96 24.40 23.66
C PRO A 57 -18.07 24.11 22.45
N THR A 58 -16.97 23.39 22.67
CA THR A 58 -16.07 23.03 21.58
C THR A 58 -16.81 22.03 20.70
N LEU A 59 -17.17 22.44 19.48
CA LEU A 59 -17.84 21.58 18.51
C LEU A 59 -16.89 20.53 17.90
N CYS A 60 -15.67 20.42 18.43
CA CYS A 60 -14.62 19.57 17.88
C CYS A 60 -14.87 18.07 18.05
N THR A 61 -16.02 17.68 18.61
CA THR A 61 -16.48 16.30 18.69
C THR A 61 -17.69 16.01 17.79
N THR A 62 -18.33 17.05 17.23
CA THR A 62 -19.62 16.97 16.55
C THR A 62 -19.55 17.24 15.05
N CYS A 63 -18.37 17.19 14.43
CA CYS A 63 -18.27 17.37 12.98
C CYS A 63 -18.99 16.25 12.21
N ASP A 64 -19.77 16.63 11.20
CA ASP A 64 -20.46 15.69 10.32
C ASP A 64 -19.66 15.43 9.05
N ILE A 65 -19.11 14.22 8.91
CA ILE A 65 -18.37 13.82 7.71
C ILE A 65 -19.30 13.65 6.49
N ALA A 66 -20.57 13.29 6.73
CA ALA A 66 -21.54 13.09 5.65
C ALA A 66 -21.87 14.41 4.95
N ALA A 67 -21.84 15.53 5.69
CA ALA A 67 -22.04 16.87 5.15
C ALA A 67 -20.98 17.29 4.13
N ILE A 68 -19.77 16.72 4.19
CA ILE A 68 -18.66 17.04 3.27
C ILE A 68 -18.26 15.85 2.37
N ALA A 69 -19.03 14.76 2.39
CA ALA A 69 -18.70 13.55 1.66
C ALA A 69 -18.59 13.80 0.14
N PRO A 70 -17.65 13.15 -0.54
CA PRO A 70 -17.50 13.27 -1.98
C PRO A 70 -18.67 12.61 -2.73
N VAL A 71 -18.94 13.09 -3.94
CA VAL A 71 -19.77 12.35 -4.89
C VAL A 71 -18.90 11.24 -5.49
N MET A 72 -19.35 9.99 -5.36
CA MET A 72 -18.61 8.82 -5.80
C MET A 72 -19.08 8.36 -7.19
N GLU A 73 -18.13 7.92 -8.02
CA GLU A 73 -18.41 7.32 -9.33
C GLU A 73 -18.72 5.81 -9.20
N ALA A 74 -19.16 5.20 -10.29
CA ALA A 74 -19.39 3.75 -10.32
C ALA A 74 -18.13 2.97 -9.91
N ASN A 75 -18.32 1.84 -9.22
CA ASN A 75 -17.24 0.99 -8.71
C ASN A 75 -16.30 1.69 -7.72
N THR A 76 -16.76 2.74 -7.03
CA THR A 76 -16.01 3.40 -5.98
C THR A 76 -16.85 3.52 -4.70
N VAL A 77 -16.18 3.56 -3.55
CA VAL A 77 -16.79 3.71 -2.23
C VAL A 77 -16.02 4.74 -1.42
N PHE A 78 -16.78 5.55 -0.67
CA PHE A 78 -16.25 6.42 0.37
C PHE A 78 -16.53 5.78 1.73
N GLU A 79 -15.48 5.58 2.50
CA GLU A 79 -15.56 5.03 3.86
C GLU A 79 -14.88 6.01 4.82
N ASN A 80 -15.29 5.99 6.08
CA ASN A 80 -14.60 6.75 7.11
C ASN A 80 -14.61 6.03 8.44
N THR A 81 -13.57 6.27 9.24
CA THR A 81 -13.51 5.81 10.64
C THR A 81 -13.18 6.99 11.53
N ASN A 82 -13.86 7.07 12.68
CA ASN A 82 -13.66 8.15 13.65
C ASN A 82 -12.89 7.63 14.85
N THR A 83 -11.94 8.43 15.33
CA THR A 83 -11.16 8.20 16.55
C THR A 83 -11.12 9.48 17.38
N VAL A 84 -10.71 9.36 18.64
CA VAL A 84 -10.46 10.53 19.49
C VAL A 84 -8.97 10.85 19.40
N GLY A 85 -8.65 12.05 18.94
CA GLY A 85 -7.27 12.53 18.85
C GLY A 85 -6.69 12.87 20.23
N ALA A 86 -5.38 13.11 20.29
CA ALA A 86 -4.67 13.44 21.53
C ALA A 86 -5.18 14.73 22.22
N SER A 87 -5.80 15.64 21.46
CA SER A 87 -6.44 16.86 21.96
C SER A 87 -7.87 16.66 22.46
N GLY A 88 -8.40 15.43 22.42
CA GLY A 88 -9.79 15.12 22.75
C GLY A 88 -10.80 15.41 21.63
N CYS A 89 -10.35 16.00 20.51
CA CYS A 89 -11.20 16.26 19.35
C CYS A 89 -11.31 15.03 18.43
N THR A 90 -12.44 14.92 17.74
CA THR A 90 -12.67 13.84 16.77
C THR A 90 -11.68 13.95 15.62
N GLN A 91 -10.98 12.85 15.35
CA GLN A 91 -10.22 12.64 14.14
C GLN A 91 -10.99 11.67 13.24
N THR A 92 -11.00 11.94 11.95
CA THR A 92 -11.68 11.11 10.96
C THR A 92 -10.69 10.70 9.90
N ASN A 93 -10.49 9.40 9.75
CA ASN A 93 -9.77 8.84 8.62
C ASN A 93 -10.74 8.68 7.46
N ALA A 94 -10.63 9.52 6.44
CA ALA A 94 -11.46 9.48 5.24
C ALA A 94 -10.76 8.63 4.17
N ILE A 95 -11.49 7.69 3.57
CA ILE A 95 -10.95 6.68 2.65
C ILE A 95 -11.72 6.72 1.33
N CYS A 96 -10.99 6.91 0.23
CA CYS A 96 -11.51 6.71 -1.11
C CYS A 96 -11.00 5.34 -1.60
N ARG A 97 -11.89 4.43 -2.02
CA ARG A 97 -11.50 3.11 -2.51
C ARG A 97 -12.26 2.70 -3.77
N ARG A 98 -11.60 1.97 -4.66
CA ARG A 98 -12.23 1.25 -5.78
C ARG A 98 -12.67 -0.15 -5.40
N THR A 99 -13.77 -0.60 -5.96
CA THR A 99 -14.35 -1.93 -5.71
C THR A 99 -14.15 -2.92 -6.86
N ASP A 100 -13.59 -2.49 -7.99
CA ASP A 100 -13.41 -3.30 -9.20
C ASP A 100 -11.96 -3.77 -9.44
N ALA A 101 -11.17 -3.86 -8.36
CA ALA A 101 -9.77 -4.31 -8.35
C ALA A 101 -8.79 -3.49 -9.21
N GLN A 102 -9.24 -2.44 -9.89
CA GLN A 102 -8.35 -1.54 -10.63
C GLN A 102 -7.42 -0.79 -9.68
N VAL A 103 -6.17 -0.63 -10.11
CA VAL A 103 -5.19 0.24 -9.47
C VAL A 103 -5.10 1.53 -10.26
N CYS A 104 -5.04 2.65 -9.55
CA CYS A 104 -5.09 3.99 -10.13
C CYS A 104 -4.10 4.92 -9.42
N THR A 105 -3.93 6.11 -9.98
CA THR A 105 -3.52 7.28 -9.23
C THR A 105 -4.75 7.80 -8.47
N VAL A 106 -4.82 7.52 -7.16
CA VAL A 106 -5.95 7.90 -6.30
C VAL A 106 -5.57 9.14 -5.49
N ILE A 107 -6.36 10.20 -5.60
CA ILE A 107 -6.13 11.47 -4.90
C ILE A 107 -7.36 11.81 -4.05
N LEU A 108 -7.13 12.08 -2.77
CA LEU A 108 -8.11 12.67 -1.88
C LEU A 108 -7.81 14.16 -1.72
N SER A 109 -8.76 14.99 -2.11
CA SER A 109 -8.68 16.46 -2.02
C SER A 109 -9.75 17.01 -1.09
N ALA A 110 -9.46 18.18 -0.53
CA ALA A 110 -10.37 18.95 0.29
C ALA A 110 -10.56 20.35 -0.31
N THR A 111 -11.78 20.86 -0.25
CA THR A 111 -12.14 22.21 -0.72
C THR A 111 -12.51 23.08 0.47
N ASN A 112 -11.98 24.29 0.50
CA ASN A 112 -12.35 25.35 1.42
C ASN A 112 -12.53 26.68 0.66
N ALA A 113 -12.65 27.79 1.40
CA ALA A 113 -12.80 29.12 0.80
C ALA A 113 -11.62 29.56 -0.09
N ALA A 114 -10.42 29.01 0.10
CA ALA A 114 -9.25 29.31 -0.72
C ALA A 114 -9.18 28.47 -2.01
N GLY A 115 -9.94 27.38 -2.09
CA GLY A 115 -10.00 26.49 -3.25
C GLY A 115 -9.88 25.02 -2.87
N THR A 116 -9.59 24.18 -3.86
CA THR A 116 -9.39 22.74 -3.69
C THR A 116 -7.90 22.43 -3.60
N SER A 117 -7.51 21.59 -2.65
CA SER A 117 -6.13 21.15 -2.46
C SER A 117 -6.08 19.65 -2.12
N SER A 118 -5.09 18.96 -2.67
CA SER A 118 -4.84 17.55 -2.35
C SER A 118 -4.35 17.42 -0.92
N ILE A 119 -4.97 16.52 -0.15
CA ILE A 119 -4.56 16.22 1.24
C ILE A 119 -3.88 14.86 1.36
N SER A 120 -4.12 13.96 0.39
CA SER A 120 -3.45 12.66 0.30
C SER A 120 -3.49 12.14 -1.13
N GLY A 121 -2.51 11.31 -1.50
CA GLY A 121 -2.41 10.71 -2.82
C GLY A 121 -1.63 9.40 -2.78
N ALA A 122 -2.02 8.45 -3.63
CA ALA A 122 -1.34 7.18 -3.82
C ALA A 122 -1.30 6.82 -5.30
N MET A 123 -0.14 6.37 -5.79
CA MET A 123 0.03 5.87 -7.15
C MET A 123 -0.03 4.35 -7.16
N ASN A 124 -0.53 3.76 -8.25
CA ASN A 124 -0.67 2.31 -8.41
C ASN A 124 -1.40 1.65 -7.22
N ALA A 125 -2.42 2.34 -6.70
CA ALA A 125 -3.17 1.90 -5.53
C ALA A 125 -4.66 1.81 -5.86
N ASN A 126 -5.38 0.94 -5.14
CA ASN A 126 -6.84 0.85 -5.24
C ASN A 126 -7.55 1.75 -4.21
N GLN A 127 -6.81 2.37 -3.29
CA GLN A 127 -7.35 3.25 -2.28
C GLN A 127 -6.34 4.31 -1.82
N VAL A 128 -6.87 5.36 -1.22
CA VAL A 128 -6.10 6.37 -0.47
C VAL A 128 -6.86 6.74 0.79
N SER A 129 -6.13 7.12 1.84
CA SER A 129 -6.71 7.63 3.06
C SER A 129 -6.09 8.97 3.46
N GLY A 130 -6.88 9.83 4.10
CA GLY A 130 -6.43 11.11 4.64
C GLY A 130 -7.02 11.39 6.01
N LEU A 131 -6.20 11.95 6.88
CA LEU A 131 -6.61 12.31 8.25
C LEU A 131 -7.25 13.70 8.26
N LEU A 132 -8.46 13.78 8.80
CA LEU A 132 -9.19 15.01 9.05
C LEU A 132 -9.30 15.23 10.57
N THR A 133 -9.10 16.45 11.03
CA THR A 133 -9.26 16.84 12.43
C THR A 133 -10.42 17.81 12.57
N CYS A 134 -11.43 17.42 13.34
CA CYS A 134 -12.56 18.28 13.68
C CYS A 134 -12.08 19.45 14.56
N GLN A 135 -12.42 20.67 14.16
CA GLN A 135 -12.00 21.90 14.82
C GLN A 135 -13.08 22.41 15.78
N ALA A 136 -12.71 23.36 16.64
CA ALA A 136 -13.62 23.92 17.63
C ALA A 136 -14.84 24.64 17.02
N ASP A 137 -14.74 25.08 15.76
CA ASP A 137 -15.80 25.70 14.99
C ASP A 137 -16.75 24.70 14.30
N GLY A 138 -16.52 23.39 14.48
CA GLY A 138 -17.32 22.33 13.88
C GLY A 138 -16.96 22.01 12.43
N THR A 139 -15.87 22.58 11.90
CA THR A 139 -15.35 22.26 10.56
C THR A 139 -14.21 21.26 10.61
N TYR A 140 -13.95 20.56 9.51
CA TYR A 140 -12.78 19.71 9.37
C TYR A 140 -11.55 20.50 8.89
N SER A 141 -10.37 20.03 9.30
CA SER A 141 -9.09 20.49 8.78
C SER A 141 -8.17 19.31 8.46
N SER A 142 -7.22 19.52 7.55
CA SER A 142 -6.15 18.56 7.23
C SER A 142 -4.89 19.32 6.82
N GLY A 143 -3.82 19.19 7.60
CA GLY A 143 -2.59 19.95 7.39
C GLY A 143 -2.85 21.46 7.42
N SER A 144 -2.58 22.14 6.30
CA SER A 144 -2.82 23.58 6.12
C SER A 144 -4.23 23.92 5.62
N VAL A 145 -5.04 22.93 5.23
CA VAL A 145 -6.41 23.15 4.75
C VAL A 145 -7.34 23.18 5.95
N THR A 146 -7.88 24.36 6.28
CA THR A 146 -8.87 24.55 7.36
C THR A 146 -10.23 24.90 6.77
N GLY A 147 -11.30 24.72 7.55
CA GLY A 147 -12.65 25.08 7.12
C GLY A 147 -13.12 24.27 5.91
N ILE A 148 -12.84 22.96 5.90
CA ILE A 148 -13.18 22.07 4.77
C ILE A 148 -14.70 21.98 4.63
N THR A 149 -15.21 22.28 3.44
CA THR A 149 -16.64 22.24 3.11
C THR A 149 -17.00 21.12 2.13
N LYS A 150 -16.01 20.50 1.47
CA LYS A 150 -16.24 19.42 0.50
C LYS A 150 -14.98 18.57 0.33
N LEU A 151 -15.15 17.26 0.28
CA LEU A 151 -14.12 16.31 -0.15
C LEU A 151 -14.31 15.93 -1.62
N VAL A 152 -13.22 15.57 -2.27
CA VAL A 152 -13.21 15.07 -3.66
C VAL A 152 -12.26 13.89 -3.73
N CYS A 153 -12.76 12.73 -4.18
CA CYS A 153 -11.95 11.59 -4.57
C CYS A 153 -11.74 11.64 -6.08
N THR A 154 -10.50 11.57 -6.53
CA THR A 154 -10.15 11.47 -7.96
C THR A 154 -9.44 10.14 -8.21
N PHE A 155 -9.82 9.44 -9.26
CA PHE A 155 -9.23 8.15 -9.66
C PHE A 155 -8.76 8.27 -11.11
N ASP A 156 -7.49 8.62 -11.29
CA ASP A 156 -6.88 8.83 -12.60
C ASP A 156 -6.01 7.63 -13.00
N GLU A 157 -5.78 7.47 -14.31
CA GLU A 157 -4.87 6.44 -14.86
C GLU A 157 -5.19 5.02 -14.37
N CYS A 158 -6.49 4.73 -14.22
CA CYS A 158 -6.94 3.44 -13.76
C CYS A 158 -6.64 2.34 -14.77
N VAL A 159 -5.93 1.32 -14.30
CA VAL A 159 -5.59 0.12 -15.05
C VAL A 159 -6.03 -1.10 -14.27
N SER A 160 -6.53 -2.10 -14.98
CA SER A 160 -6.70 -3.42 -14.39
C SER A 160 -5.31 -3.99 -14.08
N PRO A 161 -5.07 -4.61 -12.91
CA PRO A 161 -3.77 -5.20 -12.59
C PRO A 161 -3.32 -6.24 -13.62
N CYS A 162 -4.29 -6.93 -14.23
CA CYS A 162 -4.08 -7.87 -15.33
C CYS A 162 -3.56 -7.21 -16.63
N ALA A 163 -3.49 -5.88 -16.71
CA ALA A 163 -2.94 -5.16 -17.86
C ALA A 163 -1.43 -4.85 -17.71
N THR A 164 -0.86 -5.07 -16.52
CA THR A 164 0.43 -4.49 -16.11
C THR A 164 1.46 -5.51 -15.61
N CYS A 165 1.33 -6.80 -15.94
CA CYS A 165 2.31 -7.81 -15.49
C CYS A 165 3.74 -7.45 -15.89
N ASP A 166 4.65 -7.58 -14.94
CA ASP A 166 6.08 -7.46 -15.15
C ASP A 166 6.64 -8.76 -15.75
N THR A 167 6.78 -8.77 -17.08
CA THR A 167 7.35 -9.91 -17.82
C THR A 167 8.86 -10.05 -17.66
N GLU A 168 9.58 -8.99 -17.26
CA GLU A 168 11.03 -9.08 -17.06
C GLU A 168 11.35 -9.82 -15.76
N SER A 169 10.55 -9.61 -14.72
CA SER A 169 10.72 -10.26 -13.42
C SER A 169 10.66 -11.80 -13.47
N VAL A 170 9.97 -12.35 -14.47
CA VAL A 170 9.78 -13.79 -14.60
C VAL A 170 10.83 -14.45 -15.50
N LYS A 171 11.61 -13.70 -16.29
CA LYS A 171 12.55 -14.30 -17.24
C LYS A 171 13.58 -15.17 -16.51
N PRO A 172 14.01 -16.30 -17.10
CA PRO A 172 15.10 -17.09 -16.57
C PRO A 172 16.34 -16.23 -16.36
N LEU A 173 16.96 -16.33 -15.18
CA LEU A 173 18.20 -15.60 -14.88
C LEU A 173 19.33 -15.99 -15.85
N THR A 174 19.32 -17.25 -16.30
CA THR A 174 20.24 -17.78 -17.31
C THR A 174 19.52 -18.74 -18.23
N ASN A 175 19.64 -18.51 -19.54
CA ASN A 175 19.21 -19.48 -20.55
C ASN A 175 20.26 -20.61 -20.66
N PRO A 176 19.84 -21.85 -20.94
CA PRO A 176 20.75 -22.89 -21.37
C PRO A 176 21.56 -22.48 -22.62
N PRO A 177 22.72 -23.12 -22.85
CA PRO A 177 23.46 -23.00 -24.09
C PRO A 177 22.58 -23.26 -25.31
N ASP A 178 22.83 -22.50 -26.36
CA ASP A 178 22.14 -22.62 -27.65
C ASP A 178 20.61 -22.51 -27.57
N SER A 179 20.11 -21.78 -26.57
CA SER A 179 18.68 -21.52 -26.39
C SER A 179 18.34 -20.05 -26.18
N THR A 180 17.12 -19.68 -26.55
CA THR A 180 16.51 -18.39 -26.26
C THR A 180 15.20 -18.59 -25.52
N PHE A 181 14.90 -17.66 -24.61
CA PHE A 181 13.64 -17.59 -23.91
C PHE A 181 13.00 -16.24 -24.21
N ASP A 182 11.79 -16.28 -24.75
CA ASP A 182 11.06 -15.11 -25.22
C ASP A 182 9.65 -15.11 -24.64
N ILE A 183 9.17 -13.92 -24.28
CA ILE A 183 7.78 -13.69 -23.86
C ILE A 183 7.17 -12.72 -24.87
N THR A 184 6.09 -13.13 -25.52
CA THR A 184 5.41 -12.31 -26.52
C THR A 184 3.99 -11.98 -26.07
N ASP A 185 3.59 -10.72 -26.15
CA ASP A 185 2.21 -10.30 -25.94
C ASP A 185 1.33 -10.89 -27.04
N SER A 186 0.35 -11.68 -26.64
CA SER A 186 -0.62 -12.36 -27.51
C SER A 186 -2.05 -11.91 -27.20
N THR A 187 -2.21 -10.74 -26.55
CA THR A 187 -3.50 -10.21 -26.11
C THR A 187 -4.43 -9.97 -27.32
N PRO A 188 -5.57 -10.67 -27.40
CA PRO A 188 -6.60 -10.39 -28.39
C PRO A 188 -7.05 -8.92 -28.41
N ALA A 189 -7.31 -8.38 -29.60
CA ALA A 189 -7.79 -7.02 -29.74
C ALA A 189 -9.12 -6.81 -28.98
N GLY A 190 -9.17 -5.78 -28.13
CA GLY A 190 -10.33 -5.46 -27.31
C GLY A 190 -10.36 -6.13 -25.94
N GLN A 191 -9.35 -6.93 -25.57
CA GLN A 191 -9.18 -7.40 -24.19
C GLN A 191 -8.37 -6.42 -23.36
N ALA A 192 -8.83 -6.19 -22.13
CA ALA A 192 -8.15 -5.33 -21.15
C ALA A 192 -7.07 -6.07 -20.37
N CYS A 193 -7.23 -7.39 -20.16
CA CYS A 193 -6.23 -8.22 -19.51
C CYS A 193 -5.26 -8.79 -20.54
N LYS A 194 -3.97 -8.76 -20.20
CA LYS A 194 -2.93 -9.25 -21.08
C LYS A 194 -2.79 -10.77 -21.01
N THR A 195 -2.58 -11.35 -22.18
CA THR A 195 -2.19 -12.75 -22.36
C THR A 195 -0.85 -12.78 -23.08
N TYR A 196 0.03 -13.68 -22.67
CA TYR A 196 1.35 -13.85 -23.24
C TYR A 196 1.58 -15.29 -23.69
N VAL A 197 2.44 -15.44 -24.69
CA VAL A 197 3.03 -16.73 -25.06
C VAL A 197 4.47 -16.73 -24.60
N VAL A 198 4.80 -17.64 -23.68
CA VAL A 198 6.19 -17.93 -23.31
C VAL A 198 6.73 -18.98 -24.27
N THR A 199 7.92 -18.75 -24.81
CA THR A 199 8.56 -19.67 -25.75
C THR A 199 10.01 -19.89 -25.37
N CYS A 200 10.38 -21.16 -25.21
CA CYS A 200 11.76 -21.59 -25.19
C CYS A 200 12.11 -22.18 -26.56
N ARG A 201 13.18 -21.70 -27.18
CA ARG A 201 13.67 -22.18 -28.47
C ARG A 201 15.12 -22.64 -28.37
N TYR A 202 15.44 -23.77 -28.98
CA TYR A 202 16.80 -24.29 -29.13
C TYR A 202 17.25 -24.21 -30.58
N MET A 203 18.56 -24.05 -30.81
CA MET A 203 19.15 -24.11 -32.15
C MET A 203 19.26 -25.54 -32.69
N ILE A 204 19.15 -26.55 -31.81
CA ILE A 204 19.26 -27.97 -32.15
C ILE A 204 18.06 -28.78 -31.60
N PRO A 205 17.69 -29.90 -32.24
CA PRO A 205 16.62 -30.78 -31.77
C PRO A 205 16.92 -31.35 -30.38
N CYS A 206 15.95 -31.26 -29.48
CA CYS A 206 16.04 -31.83 -28.13
C CYS A 206 15.12 -33.04 -27.99
N PRO A 207 15.51 -34.08 -27.24
CA PRO A 207 14.64 -35.24 -26.98
C PRO A 207 13.38 -34.84 -26.22
N ALA A 208 13.50 -33.89 -25.29
CA ALA A 208 12.40 -33.21 -24.63
C ALA A 208 12.78 -31.77 -24.23
N ILE A 209 11.82 -30.86 -24.28
CA ILE A 209 11.88 -29.48 -23.78
C ILE A 209 10.76 -29.32 -22.74
N ASN A 210 11.13 -28.99 -21.50
CA ASN A 210 10.19 -28.74 -20.41
C ASN A 210 10.21 -27.25 -20.05
N LEU A 211 9.03 -26.64 -19.98
CA LEU A 211 8.81 -25.33 -19.38
C LEU A 211 8.34 -25.50 -17.95
N TYR A 212 9.03 -24.83 -17.03
CA TYR A 212 8.71 -24.83 -15.62
C TYR A 212 8.21 -23.45 -15.20
N ALA A 213 7.26 -23.42 -14.26
CA ALA A 213 6.83 -22.21 -13.59
C ALA A 213 6.70 -22.47 -12.08
N GLU A 214 7.09 -21.50 -11.27
CA GLU A 214 6.78 -21.51 -9.84
C GLU A 214 5.36 -20.98 -9.63
N ILE A 215 4.47 -21.85 -9.16
CA ILE A 215 3.06 -21.50 -8.96
C ILE A 215 2.85 -21.23 -7.47
N GLY A 216 2.64 -19.96 -7.12
CA GLY A 216 2.17 -19.51 -5.81
C GLY A 216 2.95 -20.05 -4.60
N THR A 217 2.56 -21.23 -4.10
CA THR A 217 2.98 -21.85 -2.84
C THR A 217 4.40 -22.45 -2.83
N GLY A 218 5.32 -21.94 -3.66
CA GLY A 218 6.74 -22.32 -3.63
C GLY A 218 7.06 -23.69 -4.26
N GLY A 219 6.24 -24.15 -5.21
CA GLY A 219 6.49 -25.38 -5.97
C GLY A 219 6.74 -25.09 -7.45
N GLU A 220 7.86 -25.58 -7.97
CA GLU A 220 8.13 -25.59 -9.41
C GLU A 220 7.29 -26.68 -10.08
N GLN A 221 6.49 -26.31 -11.08
CA GLN A 221 5.66 -27.23 -11.84
C GLN A 221 6.00 -27.15 -13.33
N ILE A 222 5.95 -28.31 -13.99
CA ILE A 222 6.06 -28.39 -15.45
C ILE A 222 4.72 -27.93 -16.04
N ILE A 223 4.75 -26.83 -16.77
CA ILE A 223 3.56 -26.27 -17.44
C ILE A 223 3.45 -26.77 -18.89
N LYS A 224 4.56 -27.21 -19.48
CA LYS A 224 4.57 -27.72 -20.85
C LYS A 224 5.76 -28.65 -21.06
N THR A 225 5.51 -29.75 -21.79
CA THR A 225 6.54 -30.64 -22.30
C THR A 225 6.33 -30.81 -23.80
N GLU A 226 7.41 -30.63 -24.57
CA GLU A 226 7.48 -30.99 -25.99
C GLU A 226 8.56 -32.06 -26.17
N GLU A 227 8.27 -33.11 -26.94
CA GLU A 227 9.16 -34.27 -27.12
C GLU A 227 9.50 -34.52 -28.59
N ASN A 228 10.19 -35.62 -28.88
CA ASN A 228 10.42 -36.13 -30.24
C ASN A 228 11.23 -35.21 -31.16
N GLY A 229 12.33 -34.64 -30.66
CA GLY A 229 13.20 -33.80 -31.46
C GLY A 229 12.68 -32.38 -31.65
N ALA A 230 11.83 -31.91 -30.72
CA ALA A 230 11.35 -30.54 -30.72
C ALA A 230 12.51 -29.54 -30.65
N ILE A 231 12.35 -28.42 -31.37
CA ILE A 231 13.27 -27.27 -31.34
C ILE A 231 12.69 -26.09 -30.54
N SER A 232 11.43 -26.19 -30.10
CA SER A 232 10.76 -25.17 -29.30
C SER A 232 9.65 -25.77 -28.46
N ALA A 233 9.41 -25.18 -27.30
CA ALA A 233 8.20 -25.37 -26.51
C ALA A 233 7.57 -24.02 -26.19
N SER A 234 6.24 -23.94 -26.31
CA SER A 234 5.48 -22.72 -26.04
C SER A 234 4.28 -23.02 -25.16
N ALA A 235 3.95 -22.07 -24.28
CA ALA A 235 2.81 -22.15 -23.38
C ALA A 235 2.14 -20.78 -23.26
N GLU A 236 0.82 -20.77 -23.10
CA GLU A 236 0.04 -19.55 -22.87
C GLU A 236 -0.03 -19.25 -21.37
N VAL A 237 0.20 -18.00 -21.00
CA VAL A 237 0.09 -17.50 -19.62
C VAL A 237 -0.72 -16.21 -19.62
N ASP A 238 -1.60 -16.06 -18.65
CA ASP A 238 -2.40 -14.87 -18.46
C ASP A 238 -1.81 -13.98 -17.39
N CYS A 239 -1.99 -12.67 -17.52
CA CYS A 239 -1.73 -11.75 -16.43
C CYS A 239 -2.90 -11.78 -15.44
N GLY A 240 -2.63 -12.22 -14.22
CA GLY A 240 -3.60 -12.31 -13.13
C GLY A 240 -3.99 -10.95 -12.55
N ASN A 241 -5.06 -10.94 -11.76
CA ASN A 241 -5.53 -9.75 -11.04
C ASN A 241 -4.60 -9.29 -9.91
N ASP A 242 -3.57 -10.07 -9.61
CA ASP A 242 -2.46 -9.72 -8.71
C ASP A 242 -1.24 -9.17 -9.46
N ALA A 243 -1.39 -8.87 -10.76
CA ALA A 243 -0.32 -8.48 -11.68
C ALA A 243 0.80 -9.52 -11.82
N LYS A 244 0.52 -10.79 -11.56
CA LYS A 244 1.44 -11.91 -11.78
C LYS A 244 1.00 -12.80 -12.93
N LEU A 245 1.97 -13.39 -13.64
CA LEU A 245 1.66 -14.35 -14.69
C LEU A 245 1.12 -15.66 -14.08
N THR A 246 -0.01 -16.13 -14.61
CA THR A 246 -0.72 -17.33 -14.19
C THR A 246 -0.85 -18.27 -15.39
N PHE A 247 -0.60 -19.56 -15.18
CA PHE A 247 -0.73 -20.56 -16.24
C PHE A 247 -2.18 -21.08 -16.34
N MET A 248 -2.79 -20.96 -17.52
CA MET A 248 -4.13 -21.51 -17.83
C MET A 248 -4.02 -23.01 -18.12
N GLY A 249 -3.85 -23.81 -17.08
CA GLY A 249 -3.68 -25.27 -17.27
C GLY A 249 -3.95 -26.15 -16.06
N MET A 250 -4.43 -25.59 -14.94
CA MET A 250 -4.86 -26.37 -13.77
C MET A 250 -6.08 -25.74 -13.10
#